data_AF-A0A529SU61-F1
#
_entry.id   AF-A0A529SU61-F1
#
_cell.length_a   1.000
_cell.length_b   1.000
_cell.length_c   1.000
_cell.angle_alpha   90.00
_cell.angle_beta   90.00
_cell.angle_gamma   90.00
#
_symmetry.space_group_name_H-M   'P 1'
#
loop_
_entity.id
_entity.type
_entity.pdbx_description
1 polymer ?
#
loop_
_entity_poly.entity_id
_entity_poly.type
_entity_poly.pdbx_seq_one_letter_code
_entity_poly.pdbx_strand_id
1 'polypeptide(L)'
;FVALPGGIGTVEEIVEIMTWAQLGHHRKPIVFANVKGFWDPMLALIEHMSEEGFIHTAHRVKPLVVNEPEAIVAAIMVAGSSVDAPTEGVQAVIDKM
;
A
#
# COMPACT_ATOMS: atom_id res chain seq x y z
N PHE A 1 0.82 0.24 4.73
CA PHE A 1 2.08 0.87 4.32
C PHE A 1 1.77 2.20 3.66
N VAL A 2 2.64 3.20 3.81
CA VAL A 2 2.42 4.54 3.25
C VAL A 2 3.69 5.00 2.55
N ALA A 3 3.58 5.36 1.27
CA ALA A 3 4.62 6.04 0.52
C ALA A 3 4.35 7.55 0.54
N LEU A 4 5.14 8.29 1.32
CA LEU A 4 5.24 9.75 1.22
C LEU A 4 6.07 10.12 -0.02
N PRO A 5 5.94 11.34 -0.58
CA PRO A 5 6.80 11.79 -1.67
C PRO A 5 8.28 11.51 -1.40
N GLY A 6 8.93 10.82 -2.32
CA GLY A 6 10.26 10.25 -2.10
C GLY A 6 10.98 9.90 -3.40
N GLY A 7 12.25 9.51 -3.27
CA GLY A 7 13.10 9.13 -4.40
C GLY A 7 13.10 7.62 -4.67
N ILE A 8 14.17 7.15 -5.31
CA ILE A 8 14.33 5.75 -5.74
C ILE A 8 14.19 4.75 -4.58
N GLY A 9 14.72 5.04 -3.39
CA GLY A 9 14.57 4.15 -2.24
C GLY A 9 13.11 3.92 -1.86
N THR A 10 12.31 4.98 -1.81
CA THR A 10 10.87 4.88 -1.52
C THR A 10 10.11 4.12 -2.60
N VAL A 11 10.52 4.27 -3.86
CA VAL A 11 9.94 3.52 -4.99
C VAL A 11 10.26 2.02 -4.88
N GLU A 12 11.49 1.68 -4.52
CA GLU A 12 11.90 0.29 -4.32
C GLU A 12 11.11 -0.36 -3.17
N GLU A 13 11.03 0.29 -2.02
CA GLU A 13 10.28 -0.19 -0.85
C GLU A 13 8.79 -0.40 -1.18
N ILE A 14 8.13 0.56 -1.85
CA ILE A 14 6.70 0.43 -2.12
C ILE A 14 6.40 -0.65 -3.16
N VAL A 15 7.29 -0.86 -4.14
CA VAL A 15 7.16 -1.94 -5.13
C VAL A 15 7.36 -3.31 -4.48
N GLU A 16 8.30 -3.44 -3.53
CA GLU A 16 8.47 -4.67 -2.76
C GLU A 16 7.18 -5.02 -1.99
N ILE A 17 6.61 -4.04 -1.27
CA ILE A 17 5.35 -4.22 -0.55
C ILE A 17 4.19 -4.58 -1.50
N MET A 18 4.09 -3.93 -2.66
CA MET A 18 3.09 -4.29 -3.68
C MET A 18 3.29 -5.73 -4.18
N THR A 19 4.54 -6.17 -4.35
CA THR A 19 4.87 -7.55 -4.72
C THR A 19 4.42 -8.55 -3.65
N TRP A 20 4.64 -8.25 -2.37
CA TRP A 20 4.16 -9.10 -1.27
C TRP A 20 2.63 -9.19 -1.21
N ALA A 21 1.92 -8.09 -1.48
CA ALA A 21 0.47 -8.10 -1.60
C ALA A 21 -0.01 -8.95 -2.79
N GLN A 22 0.64 -8.84 -3.94
CA GLN A 22 0.37 -9.66 -5.13
C GLN A 22 0.54 -11.17 -4.84
N LEU A 23 1.63 -11.54 -4.16
CA LEU A 23 1.91 -12.92 -3.73
C LEU A 23 1.00 -13.40 -2.58
N GLY A 24 0.23 -12.49 -1.97
CA GLY A 24 -0.70 -12.82 -0.88
C GLY A 24 -0.05 -12.96 0.49
N HIS A 25 1.18 -12.47 0.68
CA HIS A 25 1.86 -12.48 1.97
C HIS A 25 1.22 -11.53 2.99
N HIS A 26 0.47 -10.53 2.54
CA HIS A 26 -0.35 -9.69 3.41
C HIS A 26 -1.59 -9.14 2.69
N ARG A 27 -2.51 -8.58 3.48
CA ARG A 27 -3.70 -7.84 3.02
C ARG A 27 -3.78 -6.42 3.58
N LYS A 28 -2.71 -5.94 4.21
CA LYS A 28 -2.63 -4.57 4.76
C LYS A 28 -2.77 -3.54 3.62
N PRO A 29 -3.49 -2.42 3.83
CA PRO A 29 -3.63 -1.38 2.82
C PRO A 29 -2.28 -0.75 2.46
N ILE A 30 -2.12 -0.44 1.18
CA ILE A 30 -0.97 0.27 0.61
C ILE A 30 -1.46 1.65 0.20
N VAL A 31 -0.82 2.70 0.71
CA VAL A 31 -1.24 4.09 0.51
C VAL A 31 -0.15 4.88 -0.21
N PHE A 32 -0.52 5.61 -1.25
CA PHE A 32 0.29 6.68 -1.83
C PHE A 32 -0.23 8.02 -1.31
N ALA A 33 0.62 8.75 -0.58
CA ALA A 33 0.33 10.13 -0.18
C ALA A 33 0.64 11.06 -1.36
N ASN A 34 -0.36 11.28 -2.22
CA ASN A 34 -0.21 11.98 -3.49
C ASN A 34 -0.28 13.51 -3.34
N VAL A 35 0.58 14.04 -2.49
CA VAL A 35 0.64 15.48 -2.19
C VAL A 35 0.96 16.25 -3.47
N LYS A 36 0.05 17.13 -3.89
CA LYS A 36 0.16 17.95 -5.11
C LYS A 36 0.43 17.12 -6.39
N GLY A 37 -0.07 15.89 -6.47
CA GLY A 37 0.09 15.05 -7.66
C GLY A 37 1.48 14.43 -7.84
N PHE A 38 2.32 14.43 -6.80
CA PHE A 38 3.70 13.90 -6.88
C PHE A 38 3.77 12.47 -7.45
N TRP A 39 2.81 11.61 -7.11
CA TRP A 39 2.76 10.21 -7.50
C TRP A 39 1.96 9.94 -8.78
N ASP A 40 1.37 10.95 -9.41
CA ASP A 40 0.58 10.77 -10.65
C ASP A 40 1.32 9.95 -11.72
N PRO A 41 2.63 10.19 -12.00
CA PRO A 41 3.35 9.40 -13.00
C PRO A 41 3.51 7.92 -12.63
N MET A 42 3.69 7.62 -11.35
CA MET A 42 3.82 6.25 -10.85
C MET A 42 2.47 5.53 -10.92
N LEU A 43 1.39 6.21 -10.53
CA LEU A 43 0.03 5.66 -10.60
C LEU A 43 -0.37 5.36 -12.05
N ALA A 44 -0.02 6.24 -12.99
CA ALA A 44 -0.22 6.01 -14.42
C ALA A 44 0.58 4.79 -14.93
N LEU A 45 1.81 4.59 -14.47
CA LEU A 45 2.60 3.40 -14.82
C LEU A 45 1.96 2.11 -14.28
N ILE A 46 1.46 2.12 -13.04
CA ILE A 46 0.76 0.98 -12.44
C ILE A 46 -0.51 0.66 -13.22
N GLU A 47 -1.30 1.68 -13.59
CA GLU A 47 -2.49 1.53 -14.42
C GLU A 47 -2.16 0.91 -15.78
N HIS A 48 -1.15 1.46 -16.47
CA HIS A 48 -0.68 0.91 -17.75
C HIS A 48 -0.28 -0.57 -17.65
N MET A 49 0.51 -0.96 -16.63
CA MET A 49 0.87 -2.36 -16.41
C MET A 49 -0.36 -3.25 -16.13
N SER A 50 -1.39 -2.71 -15.49
CA SER A 50 -2.64 -3.42 -15.25
C SER A 50 -3.44 -3.60 -16.55
N GLU A 51 -3.53 -2.58 -17.39
CA GLU A 51 -4.25 -2.61 -18.67
C GLU A 51 -3.60 -3.58 -19.67
N GLU A 52 -2.27 -3.60 -19.72
CA GLU A 52 -1.49 -4.54 -20.53
C GLU A 52 -1.45 -5.97 -19.96
N GLY A 53 -2.10 -6.21 -18.81
CA GLY A 53 -2.27 -7.54 -18.23
C GLY A 53 -1.05 -8.08 -17.47
N PHE A 54 -0.03 -7.24 -17.19
CA PHE A 54 1.12 -7.63 -16.37
C PHE A 54 0.78 -7.73 -14.87
N ILE A 55 -0.32 -7.12 -14.43
CA ILE A 55 -0.82 -7.21 -13.06
C ILE A 55 -2.05 -8.15 -13.00
N HIS A 56 -1.78 -9.45 -12.94
CA HIS A 56 -2.83 -10.48 -12.90
C HIS A 56 -3.75 -10.42 -11.65
N THR A 57 -3.31 -9.78 -10.57
CA THR A 57 -4.08 -9.65 -9.32
C THR A 57 -4.32 -8.19 -8.94
N ALA A 58 -4.73 -7.37 -9.91
CA ALA A 58 -4.95 -5.93 -9.75
C ALA A 58 -5.76 -5.56 -8.49
N HIS A 59 -6.75 -6.37 -8.12
CA HIS A 59 -7.55 -6.16 -6.90
C HIS A 59 -6.74 -6.24 -5.58
N ARG A 60 -5.62 -6.97 -5.54
CA ARG A 60 -4.76 -7.11 -4.35
C ARG A 60 -3.73 -6.00 -4.21
N VAL A 61 -3.37 -5.37 -5.33
CA VAL A 61 -2.34 -4.33 -5.38
C VAL A 61 -2.89 -2.93 -5.62
N LYS A 62 -4.22 -2.77 -5.67
CA LYS A 62 -4.85 -1.47 -5.85
C LYS A 62 -4.50 -0.53 -4.67
N PRO A 63 -3.70 0.52 -4.89
CA PRO A 63 -3.34 1.42 -3.81
C PRO A 63 -4.50 2.34 -3.43
N LEU A 64 -4.53 2.75 -2.16
CA LEU A 64 -5.27 3.92 -1.74
C LEU A 64 -4.46 5.16 -2.11
N VAL A 65 -5.11 6.12 -2.75
CA VAL A 65 -4.49 7.41 -3.09
C VAL A 65 -5.10 8.47 -2.20
N VAL A 66 -4.27 9.15 -1.42
CA VAL A 66 -4.70 10.17 -0.47
C VAL A 66 -3.91 11.45 -0.73
N ASN A 67 -4.62 12.53 -1.05
CA ASN A 67 -3.98 13.80 -1.45
C ASN A 67 -3.57 14.67 -0.24
N GLU A 68 -4.30 14.54 0.89
CA GLU A 68 -4.05 15.30 2.12
C GLU A 68 -3.43 14.40 3.19
N PRO A 69 -2.20 14.69 3.68
CA PRO A 69 -1.51 13.85 4.65
C PRO A 69 -2.32 13.54 5.91
N GLU A 70 -3.12 14.49 6.38
CA GLU A 70 -3.94 14.40 7.58
C GLU A 70 -5.03 13.33 7.45
N ALA A 71 -5.46 13.01 6.22
CA ALA A 71 -6.48 12.01 5.95
C ALA A 71 -5.94 10.58 5.89
N ILE A 72 -4.61 10.38 5.85
CA ILE A 72 -3.98 9.07 5.63
C ILE A 72 -4.37 8.06 6.70
N VAL A 73 -4.25 8.43 7.98
CA VAL A 73 -4.52 7.52 9.09
C VAL A 73 -5.98 7.08 9.08
N ALA A 74 -6.91 8.02 8.88
CA ALA A 74 -8.33 7.71 8.77
C ALA A 74 -8.62 6.73 7.61
N ALA A 75 -8.04 6.98 6.43
CA ALA A 75 -8.18 6.09 5.27
C ALA A 75 -7.66 4.67 5.54
N ILE A 76 -6.53 4.54 6.23
CA ILE A 76 -5.97 3.24 6.63
C ILE A 76 -6.89 2.51 7.60
N MET A 77 -7.44 3.20 8.61
CA MET A 77 -8.33 2.59 9.60
C MET A 77 -9.62 2.09 8.94
N VAL A 78 -10.21 2.87 8.03
CA VAL A 78 -11.40 2.46 7.27
C VAL A 78 -11.10 1.22 6.42
N ALA A 79 -9.99 1.23 5.67
CA ALA A 79 -9.63 0.09 4.82
C ALA A 79 -9.25 -1.15 5.64
N GLY A 80 -8.49 -0.98 6.72
CA GLY A 80 -8.04 -2.04 7.61
C GLY A 80 -9.16 -2.73 8.39
N SER A 81 -10.24 -2.00 8.69
CA SER A 81 -11.44 -2.56 9.35
C SER A 81 -12.19 -3.59 8.50
N SER A 82 -11.90 -3.64 7.19
CA SER A 82 -12.48 -4.62 6.25
C SER A 82 -11.61 -5.87 6.05
N VAL A 83 -10.43 -5.91 6.67
CA VAL A 83 -9.48 -7.01 6.58
C VAL A 83 -9.56 -7.80 7.88
N ASP A 84 -9.96 -9.08 7.80
CA ASP A 84 -9.92 -10.06 8.91
C ASP A 84 -8.47 -10.40 9.32
N ALA A 85 -7.66 -9.40 9.62
CA ALA A 85 -6.34 -9.57 10.20
C ALA A 85 -6.47 -9.55 11.73
N PRO A 86 -5.77 -10.45 12.46
CA PRO A 86 -5.69 -10.37 13.90
C PRO A 86 -5.22 -8.97 14.33
N THR A 87 -6.04 -8.30 15.14
CA THR A 87 -5.76 -6.96 15.69
C THR A 87 -4.88 -7.01 16.94
N GLU A 88 -4.78 -8.19 17.55
CA GLU A 88 -3.86 -8.44 18.65
C GLU A 88 -2.47 -8.76 18.11
N GLY A 89 -1.44 -8.12 18.68
CA GLY A 89 -0.06 -8.44 18.36
C GLY A 89 0.23 -9.91 18.66
N VAL A 90 1.20 -10.50 17.95
CA VAL A 90 1.59 -11.89 18.21
C VAL A 90 2.20 -11.96 19.60
N GLN A 91 1.49 -12.55 20.57
CA GLN A 91 1.90 -12.59 21.98
C GLN A 91 3.32 -13.13 22.15
N ALA A 92 3.68 -14.17 21.38
CA ALA A 92 5.02 -14.76 21.38
C ALA A 92 6.16 -13.81 20.94
N VAL A 93 5.84 -12.70 20.27
CA VAL A 93 6.79 -11.63 19.91
C VAL A 93 6.84 -10.57 21.01
N ILE A 94 5.69 -10.22 21.60
CA ILE A 94 5.59 -9.27 22.72
C ILE A 94 6.34 -9.80 23.93
N ASP A 95 6.19 -11.08 24.24
CA ASP A 95 6.85 -11.72 25.39
C ASP A 95 8.38 -11.81 25.26
N LYS A 96 8.94 -11.52 24.08
CA LYS A 96 10.39 -11.56 23.80
C LYS A 96 11.05 -10.18 23.76
N MET A 97 10.28 -9.09 23.90
CA MET A 97 10.78 -7.71 24.01
C MET A 97 10.84 -7.30 25.48
#